data_AF-A0A0Q5L706-F1
#
_entry.id   AF-A0A0Q5L706-F1
#
_cell.length_a   1.000
_cell.length_b   1.000
_cell.length_c   1.000
_cell.angle_alpha   90.00
_cell.angle_beta   90.00
_cell.angle_gamma   90.00
#
_symmetry.space_group_name_H-M   'P 1'
#
loop_
_entity.id
_entity.type
_entity.pdbx_description
1 polymer ?
#
loop_
_entity_poly.entity_id
_entity_poly.type
_entity_poly.pdbx_seq_one_letter_code
_entity_poly.pdbx_strand_id
1 'polypeptide(L)'
;MTVRAFTLRSPLVELRAPDTSDVEAIVAACHDPETVRWTTVPTPYDRSDAEFFLDRIVDHGWATGREMTWGLRAPGSSELVGVVSVRTAGRDVGFWTAPTARGRGLMTEAVQLVVDWALGEGGLPEVRWEAHVGNVASAAVARRVGFRYLGAAPGLHPGRDGEHPLCWTARLGPDDDREPAPGWPAPLTGEFPGAASVGSRADAPVGPGDRPHVATPAPAPTPPPAPPTAPPETP
;
A
#
# COMPACT_ATOMS: atom_id res chain seq x y z
N MET A 1 -18.05 7.93 -11.44
CA MET A 1 -17.93 9.22 -10.72
C MET A 1 -16.46 9.46 -10.47
N THR A 2 -15.92 10.60 -10.88
CA THR A 2 -14.52 10.97 -10.63
C THR A 2 -14.42 11.57 -9.24
N VAL A 3 -13.57 11.02 -8.38
CA VAL A 3 -13.30 11.57 -7.04
C VAL A 3 -12.15 12.56 -7.17
N ARG A 4 -12.36 13.81 -6.75
CA ARG A 4 -11.25 14.77 -6.68
C ARG A 4 -10.45 14.51 -5.43
N ALA A 5 -9.11 14.60 -5.54
CA ALA A 5 -8.24 14.57 -4.38
C ALA A 5 -8.62 15.67 -3.39
N PHE A 6 -8.66 15.31 -2.11
CA PHE A 6 -8.94 16.23 -1.00
C PHE A 6 -7.97 15.96 0.15
N THR A 7 -7.95 16.88 1.13
CA THR A 7 -7.00 16.85 2.24
C THR A 7 -7.67 16.40 3.54
N LEU A 8 -7.03 15.54 4.31
CA LEU A 8 -7.38 15.20 5.69
C LEU A 8 -6.37 15.84 6.64
N ARG A 9 -6.82 16.26 7.82
CA ARG A 9 -5.97 16.99 8.78
C ARG A 9 -6.28 16.61 10.22
N SER A 10 -5.25 16.64 11.05
CA SER A 10 -5.36 16.72 12.49
C SER A 10 -4.32 17.71 13.04
N PRO A 11 -4.28 17.97 14.36
CA PRO A 11 -3.22 18.79 14.96
C PRO A 11 -1.80 18.25 14.74
N LEU A 12 -1.64 16.96 14.42
CA LEU A 12 -0.33 16.30 14.29
C LEU A 12 0.08 16.05 12.83
N VAL A 13 -0.86 15.95 11.89
CA VAL A 13 -0.58 15.57 10.49
C VAL A 13 -1.46 16.31 9.49
N GLU A 14 -0.91 16.53 8.29
CA GLU A 14 -1.64 16.91 7.10
C GLU A 14 -1.46 15.82 6.03
N LEU A 15 -2.58 15.34 5.48
CA LEU A 15 -2.63 14.31 4.45
C LEU A 15 -3.20 14.91 3.17
N ARG A 16 -2.37 15.09 2.15
CA ARG A 16 -2.79 15.56 0.82
C ARG A 16 -2.22 14.65 -0.26
N ALA A 17 -2.85 14.60 -1.44
CA ALA A 17 -2.32 13.81 -2.54
C ALA A 17 -0.83 14.17 -2.79
N PRO A 18 0.07 13.18 -2.90
CA PRO A 18 1.44 13.45 -3.29
C PRO A 18 1.50 13.93 -4.73
N ASP A 19 2.52 14.71 -5.06
CA ASP A 19 2.70 15.30 -6.40
C ASP A 19 4.15 15.18 -6.87
N THR A 20 4.47 15.72 -8.04
CA THR A 20 5.79 15.60 -8.66
C THR A 20 6.93 16.22 -7.85
N SER A 21 6.64 17.11 -6.90
CA SER A 21 7.64 17.63 -5.95
C SER A 21 8.09 16.58 -4.91
N ASP A 22 7.33 15.49 -4.75
CA ASP A 22 7.63 14.42 -3.80
C ASP A 22 8.51 13.31 -4.35
N VAL A 23 8.83 13.35 -5.65
CA VAL A 23 9.56 12.29 -6.36
C VAL A 23 10.84 11.89 -5.63
N GLU A 24 11.66 12.86 -5.20
CA GLU A 24 12.91 12.56 -4.50
C GLU A 24 12.68 11.89 -3.13
N ALA A 25 11.63 12.31 -2.40
CA ALA A 25 11.29 11.73 -1.12
C ALA A 25 10.77 10.29 -1.27
N ILE A 26 10.00 10.03 -2.33
CA ILE A 26 9.51 8.68 -2.68
C ILE A 26 10.67 7.77 -3.06
N VAL A 27 11.57 8.22 -3.94
CA VAL A 27 12.77 7.45 -4.33
C VAL A 27 13.62 7.13 -3.10
N ALA A 28 13.88 8.11 -2.24
CA ALA A 28 14.64 7.89 -1.01
C ALA A 28 13.95 6.88 -0.07
N ALA A 29 12.63 6.94 0.06
CA ALA A 29 11.87 5.98 0.88
C ALA A 29 11.86 4.57 0.30
N CYS A 30 11.81 4.42 -1.02
CA CYS A 30 11.86 3.11 -1.70
C CYS A 30 13.27 2.49 -1.71
N HIS A 31 14.31 3.28 -1.42
CA HIS A 31 15.66 2.75 -1.17
C HIS A 31 15.92 2.35 0.29
N ASP A 32 15.02 2.68 1.21
CA ASP A 32 15.15 2.25 2.59
C ASP A 32 15.03 0.72 2.71
N PRO A 33 15.99 0.03 3.34
CA PRO A 33 15.97 -1.44 3.44
C PRO A 33 14.72 -2.01 4.09
N GLU A 34 14.13 -1.33 5.08
CA GLU A 34 12.89 -1.80 5.71
C GLU A 34 11.68 -1.62 4.77
N THR A 35 11.61 -0.53 4.01
CA THR A 35 10.58 -0.38 2.96
C THR A 35 10.70 -1.50 1.92
N VAL A 36 11.91 -1.75 1.40
CA VAL A 36 12.16 -2.80 0.40
C VAL A 36 11.80 -4.19 0.95
N ARG A 37 12.15 -4.45 2.20
CA ARG A 37 11.89 -5.73 2.87
C ARG A 37 10.41 -6.06 2.97
N TRP A 38 9.57 -5.06 3.20
CA TRP A 38 8.15 -5.26 3.51
C TRP A 38 7.19 -4.94 2.37
N THR A 39 7.71 -4.52 1.21
CA THR A 39 6.89 -4.11 0.06
C THR A 39 7.40 -4.69 -1.26
N THR A 40 6.58 -4.60 -2.29
CA THR A 40 6.86 -5.08 -3.65
C THR A 40 7.44 -4.00 -4.56
N VAL A 41 7.89 -2.86 -4.01
CA VAL A 41 8.45 -1.75 -4.81
C VAL A 41 9.62 -2.23 -5.68
N PRO A 42 9.71 -1.84 -6.96
CA PRO A 42 10.82 -2.22 -7.84
C PRO A 42 12.21 -2.07 -7.20
N THR A 43 13.15 -2.92 -7.60
CA THR A 43 14.53 -2.84 -7.11
C THR A 43 15.49 -3.10 -8.27
N PRO A 44 16.32 -2.11 -8.68
CA PRO A 44 16.41 -0.75 -8.12
C PRO A 44 15.13 0.07 -8.34
N TYR A 45 14.90 1.09 -7.51
CA TYR A 45 13.77 2.01 -7.61
C TYR A 45 14.26 3.37 -8.08
N ASP A 46 13.88 3.80 -9.27
CA ASP A 46 14.37 5.05 -9.85
C ASP A 46 13.30 6.15 -9.92
N ARG A 47 13.72 7.30 -10.44
CA ARG A 47 12.86 8.46 -10.61
C ARG A 47 11.63 8.15 -11.47
N SER A 48 11.79 7.37 -12.53
CA SER A 48 10.71 7.02 -13.45
C SER A 48 9.69 6.10 -12.78
N ASP A 49 10.10 5.27 -11.83
CA ASP A 49 9.18 4.48 -10.99
C ASP A 49 8.34 5.37 -10.08
N ALA A 50 8.92 6.42 -9.50
CA ALA A 50 8.18 7.40 -8.69
C ALA A 50 7.20 8.21 -9.53
N GLU A 51 7.62 8.67 -10.70
CA GLU A 51 6.76 9.39 -11.65
C GLU A 51 5.60 8.50 -12.15
N PHE A 52 5.89 7.22 -12.43
CA PHE A 52 4.87 6.23 -12.76
C PHE A 52 3.89 6.03 -11.59
N PHE A 53 4.38 5.91 -10.36
CA PHE A 53 3.52 5.79 -9.18
C PHE A 53 2.56 6.98 -9.06
N LEU A 54 3.05 8.21 -9.23
CA LEU A 54 2.23 9.41 -9.15
C LEU A 54 1.16 9.44 -10.26
N ASP A 55 1.53 9.23 -11.53
CA ASP A 55 0.59 9.28 -12.65
C ASP A 55 -0.40 8.09 -12.63
N ARG A 56 0.10 6.87 -12.48
CA ARG A 56 -0.65 5.64 -12.74
C ARG A 56 -1.36 5.08 -11.53
N ILE A 57 -0.89 5.39 -10.33
CA ILE A 57 -1.49 4.91 -9.09
C ILE A 57 -2.23 6.05 -8.38
N VAL A 58 -1.57 7.19 -8.15
CA VAL A 58 -2.17 8.29 -7.41
C VAL A 58 -3.22 9.01 -8.25
N ASP A 59 -2.83 9.64 -9.35
CA ASP A 59 -3.75 10.46 -10.16
C ASP A 59 -4.87 9.62 -10.79
N HIS A 60 -4.51 8.47 -11.38
CA HIS A 60 -5.50 7.54 -11.92
C HIS A 60 -6.41 6.94 -10.83
N GLY A 61 -5.87 6.62 -9.66
CA GLY A 61 -6.62 6.07 -8.52
C GLY A 61 -7.70 7.03 -8.07
N TRP A 62 -7.34 8.30 -7.84
CA TRP A 62 -8.27 9.37 -7.52
C TRP A 62 -9.32 9.57 -8.62
N ALA A 63 -8.87 9.70 -9.87
CA ALA A 63 -9.76 9.96 -11.01
C ALA A 63 -10.81 8.86 -11.23
N THR A 64 -10.49 7.62 -10.85
CA THR A 64 -11.37 6.46 -11.00
C THR A 64 -12.07 6.02 -9.72
N GLY A 65 -11.68 6.54 -8.56
CA GLY A 65 -12.16 6.07 -7.25
C GLY A 65 -11.69 4.65 -6.90
N ARG A 66 -10.61 4.16 -7.52
CA ARG A 66 -10.07 2.80 -7.28
C ARG A 66 -9.13 2.76 -6.09
N GLU A 67 -8.35 3.82 -5.93
CA GLU A 67 -7.40 3.97 -4.83
C GLU A 67 -7.25 5.45 -4.50
N MET A 68 -7.44 5.80 -3.23
CA MET A 68 -7.19 7.16 -2.77
C MET A 68 -5.90 7.15 -1.97
N THR A 69 -4.94 7.95 -2.41
CA THR A 69 -3.59 7.97 -1.85
C THR A 69 -3.25 9.37 -1.34
N TRP A 70 -2.78 9.43 -0.09
CA TRP A 70 -2.33 10.65 0.57
C TRP A 70 -0.88 10.53 0.99
N GLY A 71 -0.13 11.61 0.77
CA GLY A 71 1.17 11.84 1.36
C GLY A 71 1.05 12.44 2.76
N LEU A 72 1.73 11.82 3.72
CA LEU A 72 1.82 12.20 5.12
C LEU A 72 2.87 13.28 5.32
N ARG A 73 2.46 14.39 5.94
CA ARG A 73 3.34 15.52 6.31
C ARG A 73 3.02 16.04 7.70
N ALA A 74 3.98 16.72 8.31
CA ALA A 74 3.68 17.57 9.46
C ALA A 74 2.85 18.80 9.02
N PRO A 75 1.98 19.35 9.89
CA PRO A 75 1.19 20.54 9.55
C PRO A 75 2.07 21.70 9.08
N GLY A 76 1.74 22.27 7.92
CA GLY A 76 2.49 23.37 7.30
C GLY A 76 3.81 22.99 6.64
N SER A 77 4.20 21.71 6.66
CA SER A 77 5.42 21.23 5.98
C SER A 77 5.15 20.84 4.52
N SER A 78 6.16 21.05 3.68
CA SER A 78 6.21 20.46 2.33
C SER A 78 6.83 19.06 2.32
N GLU A 79 7.60 18.70 3.36
CA GLU A 79 8.33 17.44 3.43
C GLU A 79 7.40 16.23 3.52
N LEU A 80 7.46 15.34 2.53
CA LEU A 80 6.78 14.05 2.53
C LEU A 80 7.53 13.07 3.44
N VAL A 81 6.85 12.55 4.45
CA VAL A 81 7.44 11.62 5.42
C VAL A 81 6.74 10.26 5.49
N GLY A 82 5.78 10.03 4.60
CA GLY A 82 5.08 8.75 4.47
C GLY A 82 3.96 8.83 3.44
N VAL A 83 3.34 7.70 3.14
CA VAL A 83 2.14 7.62 2.31
C VAL A 83 1.15 6.66 2.97
N VAL A 84 -0.13 6.97 2.84
CA VAL A 84 -1.26 6.11 3.22
C VAL A 84 -2.21 6.04 2.03
N SER A 85 -2.67 4.86 1.67
CA SER A 85 -3.67 4.66 0.64
C SER A 85 -4.78 3.71 1.08
N VAL A 86 -5.96 3.87 0.49
CA VAL A 86 -7.07 2.93 0.63
C VAL A 86 -7.56 2.49 -0.74
N ARG A 87 -7.58 1.19 -0.97
CA ARG A 87 -8.05 0.57 -2.22
C ARG A 87 -9.50 0.15 -2.07
N THR A 88 -10.38 0.62 -2.95
CA THR A 88 -11.83 0.43 -2.78
C THR A 88 -12.30 -0.99 -3.08
N ALA A 89 -11.70 -1.66 -4.08
CA ALA A 89 -12.06 -3.02 -4.45
C ALA A 89 -11.63 -4.06 -3.39
N GLY A 90 -10.38 -3.97 -2.92
CA GLY A 90 -9.85 -4.82 -1.85
C GLY A 90 -10.31 -4.40 -0.44
N ARG A 91 -10.83 -3.17 -0.32
CA ARG A 91 -11.23 -2.50 0.93
C ARG A 91 -10.08 -2.43 1.91
N ASP A 92 -8.86 -2.27 1.44
CA ASP A 92 -7.68 -2.44 2.27
C ASP A 92 -6.80 -1.20 2.28
N VAL A 93 -6.15 -0.99 3.43
CA VAL A 93 -5.25 0.14 3.66
C VAL A 93 -3.80 -0.29 3.46
N GLY A 94 -3.02 0.52 2.74
CA GLY A 94 -1.56 0.36 2.62
C GLY A 94 -0.85 1.61 3.10
N PHE A 95 0.32 1.46 3.70
CA PHE A 95 1.11 2.61 4.12
C PHE A 95 2.60 2.30 4.24
N TRP A 96 3.42 3.35 4.14
CA TRP A 96 4.83 3.33 4.48
C TRP A 96 5.25 4.64 5.13
N THR A 97 6.30 4.60 5.94
CA THR A 97 6.82 5.77 6.65
C THR A 97 8.31 5.91 6.39
N ALA A 98 8.74 7.12 6.04
CA ALA A 98 10.14 7.46 5.87
C ALA A 98 10.91 7.22 7.19
N PRO A 99 12.20 6.81 7.15
CA PRO A 99 12.98 6.55 8.35
C PRO A 99 12.97 7.69 9.38
N THR A 100 13.01 8.94 8.90
CA THR A 100 13.03 10.17 9.72
C THR A 100 11.75 10.41 10.53
N ALA A 101 10.64 9.72 10.19
CA ALA A 101 9.33 9.89 10.83
C ALA A 101 8.87 8.67 11.64
N ARG A 102 9.63 7.59 11.68
CA ARG A 102 9.27 6.37 12.44
C ARG A 102 9.26 6.62 13.95
N GLY A 103 8.44 5.86 14.67
CA GLY A 103 8.37 5.91 16.14
C GLY A 103 7.70 7.16 16.73
N ARG A 104 7.24 8.10 15.90
CA ARG A 104 6.63 9.37 16.34
C ARG A 104 5.10 9.36 16.39
N GLY A 105 4.46 8.21 16.14
CA GLY A 105 3.00 8.07 16.10
C GLY A 105 2.30 8.69 14.87
N LEU A 106 3.04 9.39 14.00
CA LEU A 106 2.47 10.08 12.83
C LEU A 106 1.70 9.16 11.88
N MET A 107 2.21 7.95 11.65
CA MET A 107 1.53 6.98 10.78
C MET A 107 0.26 6.42 11.41
N THR A 108 0.21 6.25 12.73
CA THR A 108 -1.01 5.85 13.43
C THR A 108 -2.10 6.90 13.27
N GLU A 109 -1.77 8.16 13.49
CA GLU A 109 -2.69 9.29 13.27
C GLU A 109 -3.18 9.34 11.80
N ALA A 110 -2.26 9.16 10.85
CA ALA A 110 -2.57 9.20 9.43
C ALA A 110 -3.53 8.08 9.00
N VAL A 111 -3.25 6.84 9.43
CA VAL A 111 -4.11 5.69 9.14
C VAL A 111 -5.48 5.86 9.80
N GLN A 112 -5.53 6.41 11.02
CA GLN A 112 -6.81 6.69 11.69
C GLN A 112 -7.67 7.66 10.88
N LEU A 113 -7.12 8.79 10.43
CA LEU A 113 -7.86 9.74 9.59
C LEU A 113 -8.40 9.11 8.30
N VAL A 114 -7.57 8.31 7.61
CA VAL A 114 -7.95 7.65 6.36
C VAL A 114 -9.04 6.60 6.59
N VAL A 115 -8.92 5.81 7.66
CA VAL A 115 -9.89 4.76 7.99
C VAL A 115 -11.22 5.36 8.44
N ASP A 116 -11.20 6.43 9.24
CA ASP A 116 -12.41 7.13 9.67
C ASP A 116 -13.14 7.75 8.47
N TRP A 117 -12.41 8.37 7.54
CA TRP A 117 -13.00 8.80 6.28
C TRP A 117 -13.57 7.62 5.49
N ALA A 118 -12.81 6.54 5.32
CA ALA A 118 -13.18 5.41 4.48
C ALA A 118 -14.47 4.71 4.97
N LEU A 119 -14.62 4.56 6.29
CA LEU A 119 -15.80 3.97 6.93
C LEU A 119 -16.99 4.94 7.02
N GLY A 120 -16.71 6.25 7.09
CA GLY A 120 -17.71 7.31 7.12
C GLY A 120 -18.12 7.76 5.72
N GLU A 121 -17.58 8.89 5.28
CA GLU A 121 -17.91 9.52 3.99
C GLU A 121 -17.54 8.64 2.77
N GLY A 122 -16.50 7.82 2.89
CA GLY A 122 -16.07 6.87 1.87
C GLY A 122 -17.00 5.66 1.72
N GLY A 123 -17.87 5.41 2.70
CA GLY A 123 -18.93 4.40 2.65
C GLY A 123 -18.46 2.95 2.55
N LEU A 124 -17.20 2.65 2.90
CA LEU A 124 -16.73 1.27 2.95
C LEU A 124 -17.38 0.54 4.14
N PRO A 125 -17.90 -0.68 3.94
CA PRO A 125 -18.52 -1.45 5.03
C PRO A 125 -17.50 -2.01 6.03
N GLU A 126 -16.23 -2.07 5.63
CA GLU A 126 -15.09 -2.43 6.45
C GLU A 126 -13.81 -1.94 5.77
N VAL A 127 -12.74 -1.78 6.56
CA VAL A 127 -11.38 -1.62 6.08
C VAL A 127 -10.55 -2.81 6.53
N ARG A 128 -9.76 -3.38 5.64
CA ARG A 128 -8.84 -4.48 5.87
C ARG A 128 -7.42 -3.96 5.95
N TRP A 129 -6.61 -4.66 6.72
CA TRP A 129 -5.18 -4.43 6.80
C TRP A 129 -4.47 -5.77 6.66
N GLU A 130 -3.33 -5.73 5.99
CA GLU A 130 -2.41 -6.86 5.99
C GLU A 130 -0.95 -6.40 6.03
N ALA A 131 -0.09 -7.28 6.51
CA ALA A 131 1.35 -7.14 6.35
C ALA A 131 2.01 -8.52 6.35
N HIS A 132 3.13 -8.63 5.65
CA HIS A 132 4.01 -9.81 5.72
C HIS A 132 4.27 -10.18 7.19
N VAL A 133 4.20 -11.49 7.48
CA VAL A 133 4.49 -12.01 8.83
C VAL A 133 5.87 -11.52 9.28
N GLY A 134 5.94 -10.95 10.49
CA GLY A 134 7.15 -10.36 11.06
C GLY A 134 7.22 -8.83 10.97
N ASN A 135 6.36 -8.17 10.19
CA ASN A 135 6.26 -6.70 10.17
C ASN A 135 5.53 -6.18 11.41
N VAL A 136 6.20 -6.27 12.55
CA VAL A 136 5.68 -5.88 13.88
C VAL A 136 5.39 -4.38 13.97
N ALA A 137 6.11 -3.55 13.22
CA ALA A 137 5.89 -2.10 13.19
C ALA A 137 4.54 -1.76 12.54
N SER A 138 4.23 -2.35 11.39
CA SER A 138 2.94 -2.19 10.71
C SER A 138 1.80 -2.76 11.56
N ALA A 139 1.98 -3.94 12.16
CA ALA A 139 1.00 -4.53 13.07
C ALA A 139 0.72 -3.63 14.28
N ALA A 140 1.74 -2.96 14.81
CA ALA A 140 1.59 -2.05 15.94
C ALA A 140 0.85 -0.75 15.56
N VAL A 141 0.88 -0.32 14.29
CA VAL A 141 0.04 0.77 13.77
C VAL A 141 -1.42 0.31 13.72
N ALA A 142 -1.69 -0.80 13.02
CA ALA A 142 -3.05 -1.31 12.86
C ALA A 142 -3.72 -1.60 14.22
N ARG A 143 -2.98 -2.21 15.16
CA ARG A 143 -3.45 -2.41 16.54
C ARG A 143 -3.87 -1.12 17.24
N ARG A 144 -3.08 -0.04 17.11
CA ARG A 144 -3.36 1.24 17.77
C ARG A 144 -4.55 1.99 17.16
N VAL A 145 -4.81 1.78 15.88
CA VAL A 145 -6.00 2.33 15.19
C VAL A 145 -7.29 1.58 15.58
N GLY A 146 -7.16 0.41 16.21
CA GLY A 146 -8.29 -0.37 16.71
C GLY A 146 -8.65 -1.57 15.83
N PHE A 147 -7.86 -1.90 14.80
CA PHE A 147 -8.12 -3.07 13.97
C PHE A 147 -8.22 -4.35 14.83
N ARG A 148 -9.10 -5.26 14.39
CA ARG A 148 -9.30 -6.59 14.97
C ARG A 148 -8.44 -7.60 14.21
N TYR A 149 -7.46 -8.18 14.88
CA TYR A 149 -6.59 -9.19 14.29
C TYR A 149 -7.38 -10.47 13.94
N LEU A 150 -7.16 -10.99 12.73
CA LEU A 150 -7.86 -12.17 12.21
C LEU A 150 -6.97 -13.40 12.08
N GLY A 151 -5.65 -13.27 12.28
CA GLY A 151 -4.70 -14.37 12.13
C GLY A 151 -3.74 -14.19 10.96
N ALA A 152 -3.09 -15.27 10.57
CA ALA A 152 -2.26 -15.33 9.37
C ALA A 152 -3.02 -16.02 8.23
N ALA A 153 -2.97 -15.46 7.03
CA ALA A 153 -3.61 -15.98 5.83
C ALA A 153 -2.80 -15.56 4.58
N PRO A 154 -3.03 -16.16 3.40
CA PRO A 154 -2.52 -15.60 2.16
C PRO A 154 -2.95 -14.13 2.01
N GLY A 155 -2.02 -13.25 1.65
CA GLY A 155 -2.28 -11.83 1.46
C GLY A 155 -3.28 -11.55 0.32
N LEU A 156 -3.85 -10.36 0.29
CA LEU A 156 -4.72 -9.83 -0.75
C LEU A 156 -3.91 -9.47 -1.99
N HIS A 157 -2.68 -8.99 -1.80
CA HIS A 157 -1.80 -8.58 -2.89
C HIS A 157 -0.77 -9.66 -3.19
N PRO A 158 -0.52 -9.96 -4.48
CA PRO A 158 0.55 -10.86 -4.86
C PRO A 158 1.92 -10.23 -4.56
N GLY A 159 2.87 -11.08 -4.20
CA GLY A 159 4.28 -10.77 -4.11
C GLY A 159 4.91 -10.60 -5.50
N ARG A 160 6.23 -10.38 -5.51
CA ARG A 160 7.01 -10.18 -6.76
C ARG A 160 7.05 -11.42 -7.66
N ASP A 161 6.90 -12.60 -7.06
CA ASP A 161 6.81 -13.90 -7.72
C ASP A 161 5.39 -14.22 -8.24
N GLY A 162 4.41 -13.35 -7.96
CA GLY A 162 3.00 -13.56 -8.29
C GLY A 162 2.26 -14.44 -7.28
N GLU A 163 2.94 -14.99 -6.27
CA GLU A 163 2.30 -15.76 -5.21
C GLU A 163 1.73 -14.84 -4.14
N HIS A 164 0.71 -15.30 -3.42
CA HIS A 164 0.16 -14.54 -2.29
C HIS A 164 0.94 -14.91 -1.01
N PRO A 165 1.81 -14.03 -0.50
CA PRO A 165 2.64 -14.35 0.66
C PRO A 165 1.78 -14.54 1.90
N LEU A 166 2.31 -15.27 2.89
CA LEU A 166 1.66 -15.37 4.18
C LEU A 166 1.72 -14.00 4.89
N CYS A 167 0.55 -13.43 5.17
CA CYS A 167 0.39 -12.15 5.82
C CYS A 167 -0.37 -12.29 7.14
N TRP A 168 -0.05 -11.45 8.11
CA TRP A 168 -0.95 -11.13 9.19
C TRP A 168 -2.07 -10.26 8.66
N THR A 169 -3.32 -10.55 9.04
CA THR A 169 -4.50 -9.85 8.56
C THR A 169 -5.33 -9.29 9.71
N ALA A 170 -6.01 -8.19 9.45
CA ALA A 170 -6.93 -7.56 10.39
C ALA A 170 -8.06 -6.84 9.65
N ARG A 171 -9.18 -6.57 10.35
CA ARG A 171 -10.28 -5.75 9.83
C ARG A 171 -10.72 -4.69 10.83
N LEU A 172 -11.38 -3.66 10.33
CA LEU A 172 -12.11 -2.69 11.14
C LEU A 172 -13.42 -2.31 10.42
N GLY A 173 -14.54 -2.47 11.10
CA GLY A 173 -15.87 -2.03 10.65
C GLY A 173 -16.28 -0.69 11.29
N PRO A 174 -17.37 -0.06 10.79
CA PRO A 174 -17.85 1.21 11.31
C PRO A 174 -18.32 1.14 12.76
N ASP A 175 -18.85 -0.01 13.19
CA ASP A 175 -19.41 -0.23 14.54
C ASP A 175 -18.40 -0.89 15.51
N ASP A 176 -17.18 -1.19 15.05
CA ASP A 176 -16.16 -1.78 15.92
C ASP A 176 -15.60 -0.72 16.88
N ASP A 177 -15.49 -1.08 18.16
CA ASP A 177 -14.76 -0.27 19.14
C ASP A 177 -13.30 -0.09 18.72
N ARG A 178 -12.78 1.13 18.89
CA ARG A 178 -11.43 1.57 18.50
C ARG A 178 -10.36 1.23 19.53
N GLU A 179 -10.73 0.66 20.67
CA GLU A 179 -9.75 0.16 21.64
C GLU A 179 -8.89 -0.98 21.08
N PRO A 180 -7.56 -0.96 21.34
CA PRO A 180 -6.65 -2.01 20.88
C PRO A 180 -7.10 -3.41 21.30
N ALA A 181 -7.45 -4.24 20.30
CA ALA A 181 -7.85 -5.63 20.54
C ALA A 181 -6.69 -6.48 21.09
N PRO A 182 -6.97 -7.56 21.84
CA PRO A 182 -5.98 -8.60 22.15
C PRO A 182 -5.68 -9.46 20.91
N GLY A 183 -4.71 -10.38 21.03
CA GLY A 183 -4.41 -11.40 20.00
C GLY A 183 -3.39 -10.99 18.94
N TRP A 184 -2.93 -9.75 18.94
CA TRP A 184 -1.86 -9.30 18.05
C TRP A 184 -0.53 -9.98 18.38
N PRO A 185 0.30 -10.29 17.35
CA PRO A 185 1.62 -10.85 17.56
C PRO A 185 2.47 -9.91 18.43
N ALA A 186 3.17 -10.49 19.41
CA ALA A 186 4.13 -9.74 20.21
C ALA A 186 5.27 -9.22 19.31
N PRO A 187 5.91 -8.10 19.68
CA PRO A 187 7.21 -7.75 19.11
C PRO A 187 8.11 -8.98 19.27
N LEU A 188 8.64 -9.50 18.17
CA LEU A 188 9.58 -10.62 18.23
C LEU A 188 10.85 -10.10 18.90
N THR A 189 10.98 -10.31 20.21
CA THR A 189 12.25 -10.15 20.93
C THR A 189 13.06 -11.42 20.68
N GLY A 190 13.74 -11.47 19.54
CA GLY A 190 14.62 -12.57 19.16
C GLY A 190 15.24 -12.31 17.80
N GLU A 191 16.56 -12.46 17.70
CA GLU A 191 17.28 -12.43 16.43
C GLU A 191 16.65 -13.42 15.45
N PHE A 192 16.25 -12.93 14.28
CA PHE A 192 15.95 -13.80 13.17
C PHE A 192 17.29 -14.43 12.71
N PRO A 193 17.40 -15.76 12.57
CA PRO A 193 18.50 -16.32 11.82
C PRO A 193 18.47 -15.70 10.42
N GLY A 194 19.52 -14.96 10.09
CA GLY A 194 19.68 -14.32 8.79
C GLY A 194 19.37 -15.33 7.70
N ALA A 195 18.52 -14.93 6.75
CA ALA A 195 18.22 -15.73 5.57
C ALA A 195 19.54 -16.25 5.01
N ALA A 196 19.68 -17.57 5.01
CA ALA A 196 20.88 -18.25 4.56
C ALA A 196 21.27 -17.70 3.19
N SER A 197 22.50 -17.21 3.08
CA SER A 197 23.15 -16.92 1.82
C SER A 197 23.09 -18.17 0.95
N VAL A 198 22.22 -18.17 -0.06
CA VAL A 198 22.30 -19.17 -1.13
C VAL A 198 23.63 -18.93 -1.83
N GLY A 199 24.52 -19.90 -1.70
CA GLY A 199 25.94 -19.79 -2.01
C GLY A 199 26.20 -19.29 -3.43
N SER A 200 27.13 -18.34 -3.52
CA SER A 200 27.76 -17.92 -4.76
C SER A 200 28.43 -19.13 -5.41
N ARG A 201 27.91 -19.57 -6.57
CA ARG A 201 28.72 -20.25 -7.57
C ARG A 201 29.10 -19.20 -8.61
N ALA A 202 30.40 -18.98 -8.73
CA ALA A 202 31.01 -18.17 -9.76
C ALA A 202 30.69 -18.75 -11.14
N ASP A 203 30.31 -17.88 -12.07
CA ASP A 203 30.60 -18.06 -13.49
C ASP A 203 30.76 -16.71 -14.20
N ALA A 204 31.53 -16.77 -15.29
CA ALA A 204 32.29 -15.72 -15.98
C ALA A 204 31.50 -14.52 -16.58
N PRO A 205 32.16 -13.46 -17.12
CA PRO A 205 31.55 -12.16 -17.34
C PRO A 205 30.65 -12.14 -18.58
N VAL A 206 29.42 -11.66 -18.43
CA VAL A 206 28.50 -11.36 -19.55
C VAL A 206 28.64 -9.89 -19.94
N GLY A 207 28.91 -9.67 -21.23
CA GLY A 207 29.09 -8.35 -21.85
C GLY A 207 27.82 -7.48 -21.87
N PRO A 208 27.94 -6.23 -22.33
CA PRO A 208 26.87 -5.25 -22.21
C PRO A 208 25.79 -5.50 -23.27
N GLY A 209 24.60 -5.92 -22.85
CA GLY A 209 23.46 -6.03 -23.75
C GLY A 209 22.42 -7.04 -23.32
N ASP A 210 21.71 -6.75 -22.23
CA ASP A 210 20.28 -7.06 -22.09
C ASP A 210 19.76 -6.48 -20.77
N ARG A 211 18.84 -5.51 -20.85
CA ARG A 211 18.08 -5.06 -19.68
C ARG A 211 16.82 -5.92 -19.61
N PRO A 212 16.48 -6.55 -18.48
CA PRO A 212 15.21 -7.25 -18.37
C PRO A 212 14.06 -6.25 -18.44
N HIS A 213 13.11 -6.52 -19.34
CA HIS A 213 11.85 -5.80 -19.45
C HIS A 213 11.09 -5.89 -18.12
N VAL A 214 10.73 -4.73 -17.57
CA VAL A 214 9.74 -4.60 -16.50
C VAL A 214 8.46 -5.29 -16.95
N ALA A 215 7.97 -6.23 -16.13
CA ALA A 215 6.70 -6.90 -16.36
C ALA A 215 5.57 -5.86 -16.33
N THR A 216 4.98 -5.63 -17.49
CA THR A 216 3.73 -4.87 -17.67
C THR A 216 2.65 -5.45 -16.75
N PRO A 217 1.86 -4.64 -16.02
CA PRO A 217 0.71 -5.14 -15.30
C PRO A 217 -0.25 -5.85 -16.27
N ALA A 218 -0.77 -7.00 -15.86
CA ALA A 218 -1.67 -7.81 -16.67
C ALA A 218 -2.85 -6.98 -17.21
N PRO A 219 -3.28 -7.19 -18.48
CA PRO A 219 -4.42 -6.48 -19.03
C PRO A 219 -5.70 -6.82 -18.25
N ALA A 220 -6.61 -5.84 -18.14
CA ALA A 220 -7.92 -6.04 -17.53
C ALA A 220 -8.68 -7.20 -18.20
N PRO A 221 -9.47 -7.99 -17.45
CA PRO A 221 -10.26 -9.07 -18.03
C PRO A 221 -11.25 -8.52 -19.07
N THR A 222 -11.31 -9.19 -20.22
CA THR A 222 -12.24 -8.89 -21.32
C THR A 222 -13.70 -9.01 -20.82
N PRO A 223 -14.60 -8.06 -21.14
CA PRO A 223 -16.02 -8.21 -20.82
C PRO A 223 -16.64 -9.41 -21.57
N PRO A 224 -17.67 -10.06 -21.01
CA PRO A 224 -18.37 -11.15 -21.68
C PRO A 224 -19.03 -10.67 -22.99
N PRO A 225 -19.15 -11.54 -24.02
CA PRO A 225 -19.75 -11.17 -25.29
C PRO A 225 -21.22 -10.76 -25.12
N ALA A 226 -21.65 -9.76 -25.88
CA ALA A 226 -23.04 -9.33 -25.94
C ALA A 226 -23.96 -10.48 -26.43
N PRO A 227 -25.21 -10.56 -25.94
CA PRO A 227 -26.18 -11.54 -26.44
C PRO A 227 -26.48 -11.29 -27.94
N PRO A 228 -26.78 -12.35 -28.71
CA PRO A 228 -27.04 -12.22 -30.15
C PRO A 228 -28.26 -11.33 -30.41
N THR A 229 -28.09 -10.36 -31.29
CA THR A 229 -29.16 -9.51 -31.82
C THR A 229 -30.18 -10.38 -32.58
N ALA A 230 -31.45 -10.28 -32.21
CA ALA A 230 -32.54 -10.92 -32.93
C ALA A 230 -32.60 -10.42 -34.39
N PRO A 231 -32.99 -11.27 -35.36
CA PRO A 231 -33.12 -10.85 -36.76
C PRO A 231 -34.24 -9.80 -36.91
N PRO A 232 -34.15 -8.92 -37.92
CA PRO A 232 -35.17 -7.90 -38.15
C PRO A 232 -36.51 -8.56 -38.54
N GLU A 233 -37.59 -8.10 -37.91
CA GLU A 233 -38.94 -8.33 -38.42
C GLU A 233 -39.11 -7.53 -39.73
N THR A 234 -39.33 -8.24 -40.83
CA THR A 234 -39.69 -7.64 -42.12
C THR A 234 -41.15 -7.17 -42.06
N PRO A 235 -41.49 -5.97 -42.59
CA PRO A 235 -42.85 -5.43 -42.56
C PRO A 235 -43.87 -6.24 -43.38
#